data_AF-A0A931LU34-F1
#
_entry.id   AF-A0A931LU34-F1
#
_cell.length_a   1.000
_cell.length_b   1.000
_cell.length_c   1.000
_cell.angle_alpha   90.00
_cell.angle_beta   90.00
_cell.angle_gamma   90.00
#
_symmetry.space_group_name_H-M   'P 1'
#
loop_
_entity.id
_entity.type
_entity.pdbx_description
1 polymer ?
#
loop_
_entity_poly.entity_id
_entity_poly.type
_entity_poly.pdbx_seq_one_letter_code
_entity_poly.pdbx_strand_id
1 'polypeptide(L)'
;MDRFQSYFRLTISVLFILAVVALLGASEVTSSTRITRATFTTCADFKIGTPQGVKLVDASSKDCKDLAGSTDAQLQLPPPPPVFPFIWIALSARGTIVKVNTETGKILGEYHSAPDRRGMDPSRTTVDLNGNVWVANRAEDSEGKGSVVKIGLKEANQCVDRNGNGVIDTSTGLGDVKPWLNPGGVDDNGGVSSAQDECILVYARVNGTKTRTVAVDVNNDVWVGGLGNRKHDLIDGKTGAIKRSASPPCGGYGGLIDGNGVLWSASLDPGELLRLILALTHLPSLAFL
;
A
#
# COMPACT_ATOMS: atom_id res chain seq x y z
N MET A 1 -53.17 88.64 24.50
CA MET A 1 -51.92 89.30 24.06
C MET A 1 -50.80 88.83 24.97
N ASP A 2 -49.72 88.35 24.34
CA ASP A 2 -48.31 88.34 24.79
C ASP A 2 -47.91 87.48 26.00
N ARG A 3 -47.09 86.43 25.82
CA ARG A 3 -45.65 86.31 25.43
C ARG A 3 -44.70 86.43 26.64
N PHE A 4 -43.77 85.46 26.69
CA PHE A 4 -42.39 85.57 27.20
C PHE A 4 -42.27 85.70 28.74
N GLN A 5 -41.34 85.15 29.51
CA GLN A 5 -40.00 84.58 29.32
C GLN A 5 -39.49 84.05 30.70
N SER A 6 -38.43 83.24 30.66
CA SER A 6 -37.22 83.32 31.52
C SER A 6 -37.13 82.68 32.91
N TYR A 7 -36.19 81.72 32.96
CA TYR A 7 -35.03 81.55 33.86
C TYR A 7 -35.17 81.53 35.40
N PHE A 8 -34.52 80.51 35.95
CA PHE A 8 -33.43 80.55 36.96
C PHE A 8 -33.71 80.10 38.40
N ARG A 9 -32.90 79.10 38.81
CA ARG A 9 -32.24 78.93 40.13
C ARG A 9 -33.15 78.56 41.32
N LEU A 10 -32.75 77.81 42.33
CA LEU A 10 -31.48 77.22 42.77
C LEU A 10 -31.83 76.05 43.73
N THR A 11 -30.93 75.09 43.77
CA THR A 11 -30.83 73.87 44.60
C THR A 11 -31.25 73.95 46.09
N ILE A 12 -31.81 72.85 46.62
CA ILE A 12 -31.31 72.01 47.76
C ILE A 12 -32.47 71.25 48.44
N SER A 13 -32.37 69.91 48.42
CA SER A 13 -32.78 68.93 49.45
C SER A 13 -34.26 68.73 49.82
N VAL A 14 -34.78 67.55 50.18
CA VAL A 14 -34.32 66.16 50.29
C VAL A 14 -35.59 65.36 50.68
N LEU A 15 -35.60 64.05 50.40
CA LEU A 15 -36.27 62.95 51.13
C LEU A 15 -37.59 62.33 50.60
N PHE A 16 -37.44 61.02 50.28
CA PHE A 16 -38.35 59.87 50.27
C PHE A 16 -39.61 59.87 49.39
N ILE A 17 -39.70 58.85 48.53
CA ILE A 17 -40.50 57.64 48.78
C ILE A 17 -39.94 56.46 47.97
N LEU A 18 -39.74 55.33 48.68
CA LEU A 18 -39.35 54.01 48.19
C LEU A 18 -40.47 53.38 47.33
N ALA A 19 -40.12 52.72 46.22
CA ALA A 19 -40.88 51.58 45.72
C ALA A 19 -40.00 50.62 44.88
N VAL A 20 -39.67 49.48 45.51
CA VAL A 20 -39.57 48.12 44.97
C VAL A 20 -38.76 47.91 43.67
N VAL A 21 -37.48 47.54 43.82
CA VAL A 21 -36.74 46.78 42.79
C VAL A 21 -36.79 45.31 43.18
N ALA A 22 -37.57 44.52 42.44
CA ALA A 22 -37.49 43.07 42.51
C ALA A 22 -36.08 42.64 42.05
N LEU A 23 -35.33 42.01 42.94
CA LEU A 23 -34.04 41.41 42.62
C LEU A 23 -34.23 40.34 41.55
N LEU A 24 -33.74 40.62 40.33
CA LEU A 24 -33.30 39.59 39.42
C LEU A 24 -32.11 38.89 40.08
N GLY A 25 -32.34 37.73 40.67
CA GLY A 25 -31.26 36.81 41.03
C GLY A 25 -30.63 36.32 39.73
N ALA A 26 -29.53 36.94 39.31
CA ALA A 26 -28.66 36.35 38.30
C ALA A 26 -28.04 35.09 38.92
N SER A 27 -28.59 33.93 38.60
CA SER A 27 -27.93 32.65 38.88
C SER A 27 -26.70 32.56 37.98
N GLU A 28 -25.52 32.83 38.53
CA GLU A 28 -24.27 32.47 37.87
C GLU A 28 -24.22 30.95 37.74
N VAL A 29 -24.39 30.45 36.52
CA VAL A 29 -24.08 29.04 36.20
C VAL A 29 -22.57 28.91 36.24
N THR A 30 -22.03 28.60 37.41
CA THR A 30 -20.64 28.21 37.56
C THR A 30 -20.45 26.82 36.97
N SER A 31 -20.06 26.75 35.71
CA SER A 31 -19.58 25.51 35.10
C SER A 31 -18.22 25.15 35.70
N SER A 32 -18.22 24.32 36.74
CA SER A 32 -17.00 23.69 37.24
C SER A 32 -16.62 22.54 36.31
N THR A 33 -15.64 22.78 35.43
CA THR A 33 -15.00 21.70 34.68
C THR A 33 -14.22 20.83 35.66
N ARG A 34 -14.78 19.71 36.11
CA ARG A 34 -14.05 18.70 36.89
C ARG A 34 -12.99 18.05 35.99
N ILE A 35 -11.74 18.49 36.13
CA ILE A 35 -10.61 17.74 35.58
C ILE A 35 -10.50 16.45 36.41
N THR A 36 -10.98 15.35 35.83
CA THR A 36 -10.90 14.01 36.44
C THR A 36 -9.71 13.29 35.84
N ARG A 37 -8.81 12.79 36.69
CA ARG A 37 -7.69 11.94 36.26
C ARG A 37 -8.18 10.50 36.21
N ALA A 38 -8.11 9.88 35.03
CA ALA A 38 -8.37 8.46 34.85
C ALA A 38 -7.04 7.70 34.75
N THR A 39 -7.00 6.49 35.29
CA THR A 39 -5.88 5.55 35.14
C THR A 39 -6.38 4.37 34.32
N PHE A 40 -5.62 3.99 33.29
CA PHE A 40 -5.99 2.92 32.37
C PHE A 40 -5.04 1.75 32.59
N THR A 41 -5.55 0.71 33.23
CA THR A 41 -4.77 -0.48 33.65
C THR A 41 -5.46 -1.78 33.30
N THR A 42 -6.76 -1.78 32.98
CA THR A 42 -7.52 -2.99 32.68
C THR A 42 -7.99 -3.01 31.23
N CYS A 43 -8.31 -4.20 30.70
CA CYS A 43 -8.89 -4.29 29.35
C CYS A 43 -10.24 -3.56 29.26
N ALA A 44 -10.94 -3.33 30.38
CA ALA A 44 -12.19 -2.57 30.42
C ALA A 44 -11.94 -1.06 30.27
N ASP A 45 -10.86 -0.54 30.86
CA ASP A 45 -10.52 0.88 30.79
C ASP A 45 -10.28 1.32 29.34
N PHE A 46 -9.60 0.48 28.56
CA PHE A 46 -9.30 0.78 27.16
C PHE A 46 -10.48 0.54 26.20
N LYS A 47 -11.58 -0.08 26.65
CA LYS A 47 -12.82 -0.24 25.85
C LYS A 47 -13.68 1.02 25.80
N ILE A 48 -13.28 2.10 26.48
CA ILE A 48 -13.95 3.41 26.41
C ILE A 48 -13.83 4.03 24.99
N GLY A 49 -12.90 3.54 24.16
CA GLY A 49 -12.76 3.92 22.75
C GLY A 49 -12.43 2.74 21.83
N THR A 50 -12.41 2.99 20.52
CA THR A 50 -11.96 2.00 19.52
C THR A 50 -10.48 2.21 19.23
N PRO A 51 -9.59 1.23 19.51
CA PRO A 51 -8.17 1.33 19.21
C PRO A 51 -7.93 1.47 17.69
N GLN A 52 -7.14 2.45 17.27
CA GLN A 52 -6.66 2.58 15.89
C GLN A 52 -5.13 2.58 15.87
N GLY A 53 -4.52 1.69 15.10
CA GLY A 53 -3.06 1.59 14.99
C GLY A 53 -2.35 0.99 16.21
N VAL A 54 -3.09 0.44 17.18
CA VAL A 54 -2.59 -0.17 18.41
C VAL A 54 -3.43 -1.39 18.76
N LYS A 55 -2.82 -2.39 19.41
CA LYS A 55 -3.52 -3.56 19.96
C LYS A 55 -3.69 -3.41 21.46
N LEU A 56 -4.81 -3.93 21.97
CA LEU A 56 -5.06 -4.08 23.40
C LEU A 56 -4.60 -5.46 23.82
N VAL A 57 -3.60 -5.51 24.69
CA VAL A 57 -3.05 -6.76 25.20
C VAL A 57 -2.91 -6.71 26.71
N ASP A 58 -2.86 -7.87 27.35
CA ASP A 58 -2.43 -7.99 28.74
C ASP A 58 -0.89 -7.97 28.88
N ALA A 59 -0.40 -8.01 30.12
CA ALA A 59 1.02 -8.13 30.44
C ALA A 59 1.71 -9.37 29.85
N SER A 60 0.94 -10.39 29.44
CA SER A 60 1.43 -11.58 28.73
C SER A 60 1.35 -11.48 27.20
N SER A 61 1.06 -10.29 26.67
CA SER A 61 0.87 -10.01 25.25
C SER A 61 -0.31 -10.76 24.60
N LYS A 62 -1.26 -11.25 25.39
CA LYS A 62 -2.50 -11.86 24.88
C LYS A 62 -3.54 -10.79 24.60
N ASP A 63 -4.28 -10.98 23.52
CA ASP A 63 -5.31 -10.03 23.08
C ASP A 63 -6.42 -9.90 24.14
N CYS A 64 -6.74 -8.67 24.52
CA CYS A 64 -7.78 -8.35 25.50
C CYS A 64 -9.19 -8.83 25.06
N LYS A 65 -9.40 -9.11 23.76
CA LYS A 65 -10.65 -9.73 23.28
C LYS A 65 -10.84 -11.15 23.82
N ASP A 66 -9.74 -11.85 24.09
CA ASP A 66 -9.72 -13.25 24.52
C ASP A 66 -9.67 -13.38 26.06
N LEU A 67 -9.51 -12.26 26.78
CA LEU A 67 -9.31 -12.20 28.24
C LEU A 67 -10.07 -11.03 28.87
N ALA A 68 -11.41 -11.10 28.88
CA ALA A 68 -12.29 -10.04 29.36
C ALA A 68 -12.18 -9.66 30.87
N GLY A 69 -11.18 -10.14 31.61
CA GLY A 69 -10.95 -9.86 33.02
C GLY A 69 -9.52 -9.47 33.39
N SER A 70 -8.65 -9.20 32.41
CA SER A 70 -7.26 -8.81 32.74
C SER A 70 -7.20 -7.43 33.40
N THR A 71 -6.51 -7.38 34.53
CA THR A 71 -6.29 -6.18 35.35
C THR A 71 -4.97 -5.48 35.07
N ASP A 72 -4.21 -5.96 34.07
CA ASP A 72 -2.90 -5.43 33.69
C ASP A 72 -2.78 -5.40 32.16
N ALA A 73 -3.53 -4.49 31.56
CA ALA A 73 -3.62 -4.27 30.12
C ALA A 73 -2.80 -3.05 29.70
N GLN A 74 -2.32 -3.10 28.47
CA GLN A 74 -1.55 -2.04 27.85
C GLN A 74 -1.92 -1.85 26.38
N LEU A 75 -1.64 -0.65 25.87
CA LEU A 75 -1.64 -0.38 24.44
C LEU A 75 -0.28 -0.78 23.87
N GLN A 76 -0.28 -1.69 22.91
CA GLN A 76 0.93 -2.10 22.20
C GLN A 76 0.86 -1.67 20.75
N LEU A 77 1.92 -1.02 20.26
CA LEU A 77 2.09 -0.82 18.82
C LEU A 77 2.16 -2.19 18.15
N PRO A 78 1.52 -2.38 16.98
CA PRO A 78 1.79 -3.58 16.20
C PRO A 78 3.30 -3.67 15.93
N PRO A 79 3.87 -4.89 15.90
CA PRO A 79 5.26 -5.05 15.53
C PRO A 79 5.51 -4.39 14.16
N PRO A 80 6.67 -3.76 13.95
CA PRO A 80 6.99 -3.19 12.65
C PRO A 80 6.85 -4.28 11.57
N PRO A 81 6.39 -3.92 10.36
CA PRO A 81 6.28 -4.87 9.27
C PRO A 81 7.64 -5.54 9.02
N PRO A 82 7.65 -6.79 8.51
CA PRO A 82 8.88 -7.48 8.17
C PRO A 82 9.75 -6.59 7.27
N VAL A 83 10.96 -6.28 7.73
CA VAL A 83 11.93 -5.55 6.90
C VAL A 83 12.73 -6.60 6.14
N PHE A 84 12.75 -6.48 4.82
CA PHE A 84 13.61 -7.27 3.96
C PHE A 84 14.93 -6.49 3.77
N PRO A 85 16.07 -6.92 4.34
CA PRO A 85 17.34 -6.19 4.28
C PRO A 85 18.04 -6.40 2.92
N PHE A 86 17.28 -6.29 1.84
CA PHE A 86 17.78 -6.40 0.48
C PHE A 86 17.01 -5.48 -0.47
N ILE A 87 17.67 -5.15 -1.58
CA ILE A 87 17.10 -4.43 -2.71
C ILE A 87 17.18 -5.31 -3.96
N TRP A 88 16.22 -5.14 -4.85
CA TRP A 88 16.21 -5.75 -6.18
C TRP A 88 16.59 -4.73 -7.23
N ILE A 89 17.48 -5.10 -8.16
CA ILE A 89 17.97 -4.20 -9.22
C ILE A 89 17.83 -4.91 -10.56
N ALA A 90 17.08 -4.30 -11.48
CA ALA A 90 16.99 -4.75 -12.87
C ALA A 90 18.27 -4.37 -13.63
N LEU A 91 18.93 -5.37 -14.23
CA LEU A 91 20.12 -5.20 -15.04
C LEU A 91 19.75 -5.33 -16.53
N SER A 92 19.14 -4.27 -17.05
CA SER A 92 18.62 -4.18 -18.43
C SER A 92 19.57 -4.76 -19.49
N ALA A 93 20.83 -4.31 -19.52
CA ALA A 93 21.82 -4.74 -20.51
C ALA A 93 22.25 -6.22 -20.38
N ARG A 94 21.93 -6.86 -19.25
CA ARG A 94 22.25 -8.27 -18.97
C ARG A 94 21.04 -9.19 -19.12
N GLY A 95 19.82 -8.63 -19.21
CA GLY A 95 18.60 -9.45 -19.22
C GLY A 95 18.32 -10.13 -17.88
N THR A 96 18.88 -9.62 -16.79
CA THR A 96 18.82 -10.24 -15.45
C THR A 96 18.37 -9.27 -14.36
N ILE A 97 18.05 -9.81 -13.19
CA ILE A 97 17.70 -9.09 -11.98
C ILE A 97 18.65 -9.56 -10.87
N VAL A 98 19.21 -8.65 -10.08
CA VAL A 98 20.01 -9.01 -8.89
C VAL A 98 19.31 -8.68 -7.59
N LYS A 99 19.52 -9.53 -6.60
CA LYS A 99 19.17 -9.29 -5.19
C LYS A 99 20.43 -8.86 -4.45
N VAL A 100 20.39 -7.74 -3.75
CA VAL A 100 21.57 -7.19 -3.05
C VAL A 100 21.25 -6.96 -1.59
N ASN A 101 22.05 -7.49 -0.68
CA ASN A 101 21.94 -7.20 0.74
C ASN A 101 22.26 -5.70 0.99
N THR A 102 21.36 -4.97 1.63
CA THR A 102 21.48 -3.51 1.79
C THR A 102 22.46 -3.08 2.88
N GLU A 103 22.85 -3.99 3.78
CA GLU A 103 23.80 -3.71 4.87
C GLU A 103 25.24 -3.91 4.43
N THR A 104 25.48 -4.95 3.63
CA THR A 104 26.82 -5.39 3.21
C THR A 104 27.16 -5.05 1.76
N GLY A 105 26.16 -4.74 0.93
CA GLY A 105 26.31 -4.56 -0.51
C GLY A 105 26.55 -5.86 -1.28
N LYS A 106 26.52 -7.03 -0.61
CA LYS A 106 26.74 -8.32 -1.26
C LYS A 106 25.58 -8.67 -2.19
N ILE A 107 25.88 -9.09 -3.41
CA ILE A 107 24.91 -9.68 -4.34
C ILE A 107 24.61 -11.11 -3.89
N LEU A 108 23.34 -11.36 -3.60
CA LEU A 108 22.82 -12.63 -3.06
C LEU A 108 22.32 -13.60 -4.14
N GLY A 109 22.12 -13.11 -5.37
CA GLY A 109 21.68 -13.90 -6.51
C GLY A 109 21.44 -13.03 -7.74
N GLU A 110 21.60 -13.61 -8.93
CA GLU A 110 21.29 -13.01 -10.22
C GLU A 110 20.39 -13.95 -11.03
N TYR A 111 19.27 -13.45 -11.53
CA TYR A 111 18.18 -14.26 -12.08
C TYR A 111 17.81 -13.79 -13.49
N HIS A 112 17.53 -14.72 -14.40
CA HIS A 112 17.00 -14.37 -15.73
C HIS A 112 15.63 -13.67 -15.63
N SER A 113 15.42 -12.67 -16.49
CA SER A 113 14.15 -11.94 -16.54
C SER A 113 13.07 -12.59 -17.41
N ALA A 114 13.45 -13.54 -18.26
CA ALA A 114 12.60 -14.28 -19.18
C ALA A 114 13.31 -15.58 -19.61
N PRO A 115 12.61 -16.55 -20.21
CA PRO A 115 13.24 -17.69 -20.86
C PRO A 115 14.09 -17.29 -22.07
N ASP A 116 15.00 -18.17 -22.46
CA ASP A 116 15.74 -18.05 -23.72
C ASP A 116 14.80 -17.84 -24.92
N ARG A 117 15.27 -17.02 -25.87
CA ARG A 117 14.54 -16.60 -27.09
C ARG A 117 13.31 -15.72 -26.85
N ARG A 118 13.08 -15.25 -25.63
CA ARG A 118 12.13 -14.17 -25.33
C ARG A 118 12.86 -12.85 -25.13
N GLY A 119 12.14 -11.75 -25.35
CA GLY A 119 12.63 -10.39 -25.19
C GLY A 119 12.97 -10.10 -23.73
N MET A 120 14.25 -10.18 -23.41
CA MET A 120 14.81 -9.71 -22.15
C MET A 120 15.16 -8.23 -22.27
N ASP A 121 14.69 -7.42 -21.33
CA ASP A 121 15.16 -6.06 -21.05
C ASP A 121 14.45 -5.60 -19.77
N PRO A 122 14.83 -6.16 -18.61
CA PRO A 122 14.16 -5.86 -17.35
C PRO A 122 14.32 -4.38 -17.02
N SER A 123 13.24 -3.72 -16.59
CA SER A 123 13.27 -2.27 -16.38
C SER A 123 12.60 -1.79 -15.10
N ARG A 124 11.28 -1.92 -14.99
CA ARG A 124 10.54 -1.50 -13.78
C ARG A 124 10.33 -2.69 -12.90
N THR A 125 10.53 -2.43 -11.62
CA THR A 125 10.45 -3.42 -10.56
C THR A 125 9.45 -2.94 -9.51
N THR A 126 8.74 -3.87 -8.89
CA THR A 126 7.98 -3.63 -7.67
C THR A 126 8.16 -4.84 -6.74
N VAL A 127 8.00 -4.64 -5.45
CA VAL A 127 8.14 -5.71 -4.45
C VAL A 127 6.77 -5.98 -3.86
N ASP A 128 6.37 -7.24 -3.85
CA ASP A 128 5.07 -7.66 -3.34
C ASP A 128 5.06 -7.77 -1.80
N LEU A 129 3.88 -7.98 -1.22
CA LEU A 129 3.69 -8.02 0.24
C LEU A 129 4.49 -9.13 0.93
N ASN A 130 4.99 -10.10 0.17
CA ASN A 130 5.81 -11.21 0.65
C ASN A 130 7.30 -11.03 0.34
N GLY A 131 7.71 -9.86 -0.19
CA GLY A 131 9.10 -9.54 -0.51
C GLY A 131 9.60 -10.07 -1.86
N ASN A 132 8.72 -10.70 -2.67
CA ASN A 132 9.06 -11.13 -4.02
C ASN A 132 9.17 -9.91 -4.94
N VAL A 133 10.08 -9.96 -5.91
CA VAL A 133 10.14 -8.91 -6.94
C VAL A 133 9.31 -9.31 -8.15
N TRP A 134 8.57 -8.34 -8.69
CA TRP A 134 8.00 -8.40 -10.03
C TRP A 134 8.74 -7.46 -10.96
N VAL A 135 9.15 -7.93 -12.13
CA VAL A 135 9.94 -7.16 -13.09
C VAL A 135 9.37 -7.27 -14.50
N ALA A 136 9.10 -6.13 -15.13
CA ALA A 136 8.64 -6.08 -16.52
C ALA A 136 9.80 -6.02 -17.52
N ASN A 137 9.66 -6.78 -18.61
CA ASN A 137 10.59 -6.77 -19.74
C ASN A 137 10.11 -5.78 -20.81
N ARG A 138 10.86 -4.69 -21.02
CA ARG A 138 10.43 -3.60 -21.91
C ARG A 138 10.70 -3.86 -23.39
N ALA A 139 11.54 -4.82 -23.73
CA ALA A 139 11.86 -5.21 -25.11
C ALA A 139 10.98 -6.34 -25.63
N GLU A 140 10.07 -6.86 -24.81
CA GLU A 140 9.16 -7.91 -25.22
C GLU A 140 7.94 -7.36 -25.98
N ASP A 141 7.80 -7.74 -27.25
CA ASP A 141 6.61 -7.46 -28.06
C ASP A 141 6.20 -8.61 -29.01
N SER A 142 6.84 -9.77 -28.89
CA SER A 142 6.56 -10.89 -29.80
C SER A 142 5.10 -11.33 -29.71
N GLU A 143 4.51 -11.60 -30.88
CA GLU A 143 3.09 -11.96 -31.03
C GLU A 143 2.13 -10.90 -30.45
N GLY A 144 2.57 -9.64 -30.35
CA GLY A 144 1.76 -8.56 -29.79
C GLY A 144 1.54 -8.69 -28.28
N LYS A 145 2.44 -9.39 -27.57
CA LYS A 145 2.39 -9.60 -26.12
C LYS A 145 3.66 -9.08 -25.44
N GLY A 146 3.55 -8.67 -24.19
CA GLY A 146 4.68 -8.34 -23.30
C GLY A 146 4.95 -9.45 -22.29
N SER A 147 5.84 -9.19 -21.32
CA SER A 147 6.08 -10.14 -20.24
C SER A 147 6.51 -9.52 -18.91
N VAL A 148 6.19 -10.23 -17.84
CA VAL A 148 6.61 -9.93 -16.46
C VAL A 148 7.12 -11.22 -15.80
N VAL A 149 8.10 -11.09 -14.91
CA VAL A 149 8.62 -12.20 -14.09
C VAL A 149 8.44 -11.91 -12.61
N LYS A 150 8.20 -12.95 -11.81
CA LYS A 150 8.23 -12.93 -10.35
C LYS A 150 9.39 -13.78 -9.83
N ILE A 151 10.21 -13.22 -8.96
CA ILE A 151 11.29 -13.94 -8.27
C ILE A 151 11.05 -13.86 -6.75
N GLY A 152 11.12 -15.01 -6.09
CA GLY A 152 10.90 -15.13 -4.66
C GLY A 152 12.15 -15.29 -3.82
N LEU A 153 11.91 -15.58 -2.54
CA LEU A 153 12.91 -15.61 -1.49
C LEU A 153 13.11 -17.03 -0.99
N LYS A 154 14.32 -17.55 -1.15
CA LYS A 154 14.72 -18.85 -0.59
C LYS A 154 14.61 -18.84 0.94
N GLU A 155 15.01 -17.74 1.59
CA GLU A 155 14.97 -17.59 3.04
C GLU A 155 13.54 -17.51 3.62
N ALA A 156 12.54 -17.25 2.79
CA ALA A 156 11.13 -17.23 3.18
C ALA A 156 10.37 -18.49 2.74
N ASN A 157 11.08 -19.54 2.31
CA ASN A 157 10.51 -20.81 1.83
C ASN A 157 9.49 -20.64 0.69
N GLN A 158 9.73 -19.69 -0.23
CA GLN A 158 8.82 -19.40 -1.34
C GLN A 158 9.17 -20.18 -2.63
N CYS A 159 10.42 -20.61 -2.75
CA CYS A 159 10.92 -21.32 -3.93
C CYS A 159 10.37 -22.75 -3.98
N VAL A 160 10.26 -23.30 -5.19
CA VAL A 160 9.66 -24.61 -5.42
C VAL A 160 10.73 -25.58 -5.91
N ASP A 161 11.04 -26.60 -5.11
CA ASP A 161 11.85 -27.75 -5.56
C ASP A 161 11.10 -28.46 -6.68
N ARG A 162 11.42 -28.06 -7.90
CA ARG A 162 10.69 -28.39 -9.12
C ARG A 162 11.34 -29.57 -9.83
N ASN A 163 12.60 -29.87 -9.54
CA ASN A 163 13.26 -31.08 -10.00
C ASN A 163 13.13 -32.26 -9.03
N GLY A 164 12.66 -32.03 -7.80
CA GLY A 164 12.38 -33.04 -6.79
C GLY A 164 13.62 -33.66 -6.16
N ASN A 165 14.75 -32.94 -6.15
CA ASN A 165 16.03 -33.45 -5.63
C ASN A 165 16.20 -33.24 -4.11
N GLY A 166 15.24 -32.60 -3.44
CA GLY A 166 15.22 -32.35 -2.00
C GLY A 166 15.94 -31.08 -1.57
N VAL A 167 16.43 -30.25 -2.49
CA VAL A 167 17.08 -28.97 -2.19
C VAL A 167 16.62 -27.87 -3.15
N ILE A 168 16.55 -26.62 -2.66
CA ILE A 168 16.25 -25.48 -3.55
C ILE A 168 17.48 -25.09 -4.36
N ASP A 169 17.40 -25.35 -5.67
CA ASP A 169 18.32 -24.95 -6.72
C ASP A 169 18.06 -23.50 -7.15
N THR A 170 18.80 -22.54 -6.58
CA THR A 170 18.71 -21.13 -6.97
C THR A 170 20.08 -20.47 -7.11
N SER A 171 20.14 -19.38 -7.89
CA SER A 171 21.31 -18.53 -8.12
C SER A 171 21.78 -17.85 -6.83
N THR A 172 23.09 -17.83 -6.56
CA THR A 172 23.66 -17.45 -5.24
C THR A 172 24.60 -16.23 -5.25
N GLY A 173 24.83 -15.63 -6.42
CA GLY A 173 25.67 -14.44 -6.55
C GLY A 173 25.68 -13.85 -7.96
N LEU A 174 26.47 -12.80 -8.15
CA LEU A 174 26.65 -12.17 -9.46
C LEU A 174 27.37 -13.14 -10.42
N GLY A 175 26.81 -13.34 -11.61
CA GLY A 175 27.34 -14.26 -12.61
C GLY A 175 27.02 -15.73 -12.39
N ASP A 176 26.55 -16.12 -11.19
CA ASP A 176 25.93 -17.42 -10.94
C ASP A 176 24.47 -17.32 -11.34
N VAL A 177 24.18 -17.47 -12.64
CA VAL A 177 22.84 -17.41 -13.21
C VAL A 177 22.43 -18.80 -13.66
N LYS A 178 21.45 -19.39 -12.98
CA LYS A 178 20.94 -20.71 -13.38
C LYS A 178 20.24 -20.64 -14.75
N PRO A 179 20.49 -21.59 -15.67
CA PRO A 179 19.95 -21.54 -17.03
C PRO A 179 18.42 -21.53 -17.11
N TRP A 180 17.88 -20.94 -18.18
CA TRP A 180 16.46 -21.02 -18.53
C TRP A 180 16.29 -21.27 -20.04
N LEU A 181 16.62 -22.51 -20.45
CA LEU A 181 16.87 -22.87 -21.84
C LEU A 181 15.62 -22.93 -22.74
N ASN A 182 14.42 -23.02 -22.16
CA ASN A 182 13.14 -23.03 -22.89
C ASN A 182 13.09 -24.03 -24.07
N PRO A 183 13.43 -25.31 -23.84
CA PRO A 183 13.48 -26.30 -24.91
C PRO A 183 12.12 -26.44 -25.59
N GLY A 184 12.08 -26.31 -26.92
CA GLY A 184 10.83 -26.40 -27.68
C GLY A 184 9.82 -25.29 -27.41
N GLY A 185 10.23 -24.20 -26.74
CA GLY A 185 9.33 -23.06 -26.45
C GLY A 185 8.28 -23.36 -25.38
N VAL A 186 8.54 -24.31 -24.47
CA VAL A 186 7.58 -24.72 -23.42
C VAL A 186 7.09 -23.58 -22.53
N ASP A 187 7.89 -22.52 -22.35
CA ASP A 187 7.55 -21.34 -21.56
C ASP A 187 7.22 -20.09 -22.45
N ASP A 188 7.08 -20.23 -23.78
CA ASP A 188 6.85 -19.10 -24.71
C ASP A 188 5.53 -18.35 -24.44
N ASN A 189 4.53 -19.10 -23.96
CA ASN A 189 3.22 -18.59 -23.57
C ASN A 189 3.10 -18.24 -22.09
N GLY A 190 4.22 -18.24 -21.36
CA GLY A 190 4.26 -18.11 -19.91
C GLY A 190 4.53 -19.46 -19.25
N GLY A 191 4.91 -19.42 -17.97
CA GLY A 191 5.35 -20.58 -17.22
C GLY A 191 6.84 -20.53 -16.89
N VAL A 192 7.24 -21.37 -15.94
CA VAL A 192 8.62 -21.48 -15.43
C VAL A 192 9.08 -22.95 -15.44
N SER A 193 8.46 -23.77 -16.28
CA SER A 193 8.63 -25.22 -16.28
C SER A 193 10.07 -25.63 -16.60
N SER A 194 10.75 -24.85 -17.43
CA SER A 194 12.13 -25.11 -17.87
C SER A 194 13.18 -24.23 -17.19
N ALA A 195 12.80 -23.35 -16.26
CA ALA A 195 13.75 -22.54 -15.50
C ALA A 195 14.58 -23.46 -14.57
N GLN A 196 15.90 -23.40 -14.57
CA GLN A 196 16.68 -24.15 -13.56
C GLN A 196 16.73 -23.44 -12.22
N ASP A 197 16.40 -22.16 -12.18
CA ASP A 197 16.25 -21.41 -10.94
C ASP A 197 14.87 -21.61 -10.34
N GLU A 198 14.83 -22.24 -9.17
CA GLU A 198 13.61 -22.62 -8.45
C GLU A 198 12.97 -21.47 -7.67
N CYS A 199 13.66 -20.33 -7.57
CA CYS A 199 13.11 -19.11 -7.01
C CYS A 199 12.48 -18.20 -8.08
N ILE A 200 12.55 -18.55 -9.36
CA ILE A 200 11.72 -17.92 -10.40
C ILE A 200 10.33 -18.56 -10.33
N LEU A 201 9.36 -17.82 -9.79
CA LEU A 201 8.05 -18.36 -9.42
C LEU A 201 7.00 -18.21 -10.52
N VAL A 202 7.05 -17.10 -11.26
CA VAL A 202 6.08 -16.78 -12.32
C VAL A 202 6.81 -16.13 -13.48
N TYR A 203 6.48 -16.53 -14.71
CA TYR A 203 6.68 -15.73 -15.90
C TYR A 203 5.37 -15.71 -16.67
N ALA A 204 4.83 -14.51 -16.88
CA ALA A 204 3.53 -14.32 -17.49
C ALA A 204 3.67 -13.54 -18.79
N ARG A 205 2.99 -14.03 -19.83
CA ARG A 205 2.73 -13.28 -21.06
C ARG A 205 1.51 -12.41 -20.86
N VAL A 206 1.63 -11.13 -21.17
CA VAL A 206 0.55 -10.15 -20.95
C VAL A 206 0.15 -9.51 -22.28
N ASN A 207 -1.06 -8.95 -22.34
CA ASN A 207 -1.58 -8.26 -23.52
C ASN A 207 -0.89 -6.91 -23.75
N GLY A 208 -0.39 -6.26 -22.69
CA GLY A 208 0.44 -5.05 -22.79
C GLY A 208 1.78 -5.35 -23.48
N THR A 209 2.14 -4.66 -24.57
CA THR A 209 3.47 -4.81 -25.20
C THR A 209 4.47 -3.80 -24.64
N LYS A 210 5.77 -4.13 -24.68
CA LYS A 210 6.83 -3.25 -24.16
C LYS A 210 6.53 -2.81 -22.73
N THR A 211 6.23 -3.80 -21.89
CA THR A 211 5.75 -3.63 -20.52
C THR A 211 6.71 -2.81 -19.68
N ARG A 212 6.14 -1.85 -18.94
CA ARG A 212 6.91 -0.96 -18.06
C ARG A 212 6.15 -0.56 -16.80
N THR A 213 4.83 -0.47 -16.81
CA THR A 213 4.10 -0.31 -15.54
C THR A 213 4.04 -1.64 -14.84
N VAL A 214 4.41 -1.68 -13.55
CA VAL A 214 4.27 -2.85 -12.68
C VAL A 214 3.92 -2.34 -11.28
N ALA A 215 2.76 -2.69 -10.75
CA ALA A 215 2.30 -2.23 -9.45
C ALA A 215 1.49 -3.33 -8.73
N VAL A 216 1.81 -3.59 -7.46
CA VAL A 216 1.14 -4.62 -6.65
C VAL A 216 -0.10 -4.03 -5.98
N ASP A 217 -1.20 -4.77 -6.02
CA ASP A 217 -2.45 -4.41 -5.35
C ASP A 217 -2.57 -5.02 -3.94
N VAL A 218 -3.66 -4.67 -3.25
CA VAL A 218 -3.92 -5.13 -1.88
C VAL A 218 -4.10 -6.65 -1.75
N ASN A 219 -4.46 -7.34 -2.84
CA ASN A 219 -4.61 -8.79 -2.87
C ASN A 219 -3.31 -9.51 -3.20
N ASN A 220 -2.20 -8.76 -3.33
CA ASN A 220 -0.90 -9.24 -3.79
C ASN A 220 -0.91 -9.71 -5.26
N ASP A 221 -1.89 -9.27 -6.05
CA ASP A 221 -1.89 -9.38 -7.51
C ASP A 221 -1.14 -8.19 -8.11
N VAL A 222 -0.76 -8.27 -9.40
CA VAL A 222 0.07 -7.24 -10.03
C VAL A 222 -0.58 -6.66 -11.28
N TRP A 223 -0.71 -5.35 -11.32
CA TRP A 223 -1.05 -4.61 -12.53
C TRP A 223 0.18 -4.42 -13.39
N VAL A 224 0.11 -4.85 -14.65
CA VAL A 224 1.18 -4.74 -15.64
C VAL A 224 0.68 -3.96 -16.85
N GLY A 225 1.36 -2.86 -17.18
CA GLY A 225 0.99 -1.98 -18.28
C GLY A 225 2.04 -1.92 -19.39
N GLY A 226 1.57 -2.05 -20.63
CA GLY A 226 2.36 -1.94 -21.86
C GLY A 226 2.46 -0.51 -22.38
N LEU A 227 3.68 0.00 -22.56
CA LEU A 227 3.89 1.27 -23.24
C LEU A 227 3.53 1.17 -24.74
N GLY A 228 3.72 0.00 -25.35
CA GLY A 228 3.58 -0.17 -26.79
C GLY A 228 2.14 -0.11 -27.28
N ASN A 229 1.16 -0.46 -26.46
CA ASN A 229 -0.25 -0.52 -26.85
C ASN A 229 -1.24 -0.06 -25.75
N ARG A 230 -0.74 0.51 -24.65
CA ARG A 230 -1.52 1.03 -23.50
C ARG A 230 -2.44 0.02 -22.83
N LYS A 231 -2.30 -1.28 -23.11
CA LYS A 231 -3.06 -2.31 -22.39
C LYS A 231 -2.46 -2.52 -21.00
N HIS A 232 -3.32 -2.62 -20.01
CA HIS A 232 -2.99 -2.93 -18.63
C HIS A 232 -3.72 -4.20 -18.21
N ASP A 233 -2.99 -5.18 -17.71
CA ASP A 233 -3.53 -6.44 -17.23
C ASP A 233 -3.34 -6.55 -15.71
N LEU A 234 -4.37 -6.99 -15.00
CA LEU A 234 -4.25 -7.51 -13.64
C LEU A 234 -3.85 -8.97 -13.73
N ILE A 235 -2.71 -9.30 -13.16
CA ILE A 235 -2.11 -10.63 -13.15
C ILE A 235 -2.25 -11.23 -11.76
N ASP A 236 -2.75 -12.45 -11.69
CA ASP A 236 -2.83 -13.23 -10.47
C ASP A 236 -1.44 -13.44 -9.87
N GLY A 237 -1.25 -13.00 -8.64
CA GLY A 237 0.06 -12.94 -8.00
C GLY A 237 0.68 -14.31 -7.68
N LYS A 238 -0.12 -15.38 -7.75
CA LYS A 238 0.30 -16.76 -7.48
C LYS A 238 0.52 -17.55 -8.76
N THR A 239 -0.38 -17.41 -9.73
CA THR A 239 -0.43 -18.25 -10.93
C THR A 239 0.11 -17.56 -12.18
N GLY A 240 0.18 -16.23 -12.20
CA GLY A 240 0.53 -15.48 -13.40
C GLY A 240 -0.60 -15.37 -14.43
N ALA A 241 -1.80 -15.85 -14.12
CA ALA A 241 -2.95 -15.76 -15.01
C ALA A 241 -3.49 -14.32 -15.11
N ILE A 242 -3.95 -13.91 -16.30
CA ILE A 242 -4.62 -12.62 -16.47
C ILE A 242 -6.03 -12.70 -15.86
N LYS A 243 -6.30 -11.90 -14.82
CA LYS A 243 -7.60 -11.78 -14.16
C LYS A 243 -8.49 -10.74 -14.81
N ARG A 244 -7.89 -9.67 -15.32
CA ARG A 244 -8.59 -8.54 -15.93
C ARG A 244 -7.68 -7.82 -16.92
N SER A 245 -8.27 -7.25 -17.97
CA SER A 245 -7.59 -6.36 -18.89
C SER A 245 -8.31 -5.01 -18.97
N ALA A 246 -7.55 -3.94 -19.19
CA ALA A 246 -8.03 -2.60 -19.44
C ALA A 246 -7.23 -1.96 -20.57
N SER A 247 -7.89 -1.13 -21.37
CA SER A 247 -7.26 -0.36 -22.46
C SER A 247 -7.52 1.15 -22.24
N PRO A 248 -6.93 1.75 -21.20
CA PRO A 248 -7.06 3.18 -20.95
C PRO A 248 -6.47 4.00 -22.11
N PRO A 249 -6.87 5.29 -22.25
CA PRO A 249 -6.33 6.16 -23.29
C PRO A 249 -4.86 6.52 -23.07
N CYS A 250 -4.32 6.33 -21.86
CA CYS A 250 -2.97 6.76 -21.46
C CYS A 250 -2.34 5.82 -20.41
N GLY A 251 -1.11 6.11 -20.00
CA GLY A 251 -0.32 5.31 -19.07
C GLY A 251 0.61 4.31 -19.75
N GLY A 252 1.11 3.35 -18.97
CA GLY A 252 1.93 2.24 -19.46
C GLY A 252 3.44 2.42 -19.28
N TYR A 253 3.95 3.58 -18.84
CA TYR A 253 5.40 3.80 -18.65
C TYR A 253 5.94 3.44 -17.27
N GLY A 254 5.18 3.68 -16.22
CA GLY A 254 5.54 3.42 -14.82
C GLY A 254 4.34 3.73 -13.97
N GLY A 255 4.18 3.07 -12.83
CA GLY A 255 2.98 3.28 -12.02
C GLY A 255 3.08 2.72 -10.62
N LEU A 256 2.10 3.09 -9.81
CA LEU A 256 1.93 2.67 -8.43
C LEU A 256 0.45 2.51 -8.14
N ILE A 257 0.12 1.76 -7.10
CA ILE A 257 -1.24 1.68 -6.56
C ILE A 257 -1.23 2.40 -5.22
N ASP A 258 -2.17 3.33 -5.03
CA ASP A 258 -2.31 4.07 -3.77
C ASP A 258 -3.18 3.31 -2.74
N GLY A 259 -3.25 3.83 -1.52
CA GLY A 259 -4.03 3.23 -0.43
C GLY A 259 -5.55 3.19 -0.67
N ASN A 260 -6.05 3.88 -1.71
CA ASN A 260 -7.46 3.84 -2.10
C ASN A 260 -7.73 2.80 -3.21
N GLY A 261 -6.73 2.00 -3.59
CA GLY A 261 -6.88 1.03 -4.68
C GLY A 261 -7.00 1.70 -6.04
N VAL A 262 -6.30 2.81 -6.26
CA VAL A 262 -6.22 3.48 -7.57
C VAL A 262 -4.85 3.22 -8.18
N LEU A 263 -4.84 2.67 -9.40
CA LEU A 263 -3.64 2.59 -10.22
C LEU A 263 -3.36 3.96 -10.84
N TRP A 264 -2.20 4.51 -10.52
CA TRP A 264 -1.62 5.67 -11.18
C TRP A 264 -0.55 5.20 -12.16
N SER A 265 -0.61 5.65 -13.42
CA SER A 265 0.40 5.27 -14.41
C SER A 265 0.77 6.44 -15.33
N ALA A 266 2.05 6.77 -15.38
CA ALA A 266 2.56 7.82 -16.25
C ALA A 266 2.56 7.37 -17.73
N SER A 267 2.32 8.33 -18.64
CA SER A 267 2.61 8.18 -20.06
C SER A 267 4.03 8.66 -20.39
N LEU A 268 4.52 8.33 -21.59
CA LEU A 268 5.63 9.09 -22.21
C LEU A 268 5.16 10.39 -22.85
N ASP A 269 3.88 10.46 -23.23
CA ASP A 269 3.31 11.67 -23.77
C ASP A 269 3.24 12.76 -22.69
N PRO A 270 3.61 14.01 -23.03
CA PRO A 270 3.59 15.10 -22.06
C PRO A 270 2.20 15.33 -21.46
N GLY A 271 2.14 15.53 -20.14
CA GLY A 271 0.94 15.98 -19.44
C GLY A 271 -0.11 14.90 -19.16
N GLU A 272 0.17 13.63 -19.45
CA GLU A 272 -0.78 12.54 -19.18
C GLU A 272 -0.39 11.69 -17.97
N LEU A 273 -1.34 11.56 -17.04
CA LEU A 273 -1.28 10.62 -15.92
C LEU A 273 -2.58 9.81 -15.89
N LEU A 274 -2.46 8.49 -16.08
CA LEU A 274 -3.59 7.58 -15.91
C LEU A 274 -3.96 7.52 -14.44
N ARG A 275 -5.26 7.62 -14.16
CA ARG A 275 -5.89 7.28 -12.90
C ARG A 275 -6.96 6.21 -13.16
N LEU A 276 -6.69 4.97 -12.77
CA LEU A 276 -7.61 3.84 -12.95
C LEU A 276 -8.09 3.32 -11.59
N ILE A 277 -9.38 3.41 -11.32
CA ILE A 277 -9.98 2.85 -10.10
C ILE A 277 -10.06 1.33 -10.25
N LEU A 278 -9.47 0.60 -9.29
CA LEU A 278 -9.34 -0.85 -9.38
C LEU A 278 -10.55 -1.61 -8.82
N ALA A 279 -11.32 -0.97 -7.93
CA ALA A 279 -12.53 -1.51 -7.31
C ALA A 279 -13.83 -0.99 -7.94
N LEU A 280 -14.84 -1.84 -8.01
CA LEU A 280 -16.25 -1.49 -8.25
C LEU A 280 -17.12 -1.83 -7.02
N THR A 281 -16.56 -1.86 -5.81
CA THR A 281 -17.29 -2.28 -4.60
C THR A 281 -17.10 -1.31 -3.43
N HIS A 282 -18.24 -0.77 -2.99
CA HIS A 282 -18.53 0.06 -1.82
C HIS A 282 -17.90 1.46 -1.75
N LEU A 283 -18.50 2.40 -2.48
CA LEU A 283 -18.80 3.69 -1.84
C LEU A 283 -19.75 3.39 -0.66
N PRO A 284 -19.41 3.73 0.60
CA PRO A 284 -20.44 3.78 1.63
C PRO A 284 -21.47 4.80 1.15
N SER A 285 -22.73 4.39 1.08
CA SER A 285 -23.84 5.31 0.89
C SER A 285 -23.71 6.40 1.95
N LEU A 286 -23.45 7.63 1.51
CA LEU A 286 -23.66 8.82 2.34
C LEU A 286 -25.16 8.85 2.67
N ALA A 287 -25.52 8.30 3.82
CA ALA A 287 -26.78 8.63 4.46
C ALA A 287 -26.68 10.09 4.88
N PHE A 288 -27.34 10.97 4.13
CA PHE A 288 -27.68 12.29 4.62
C PHE A 288 -28.62 12.11 5.82
N LEU A 289 -28.16 12.58 6.99
CA LEU A 289 -29.02 13.08 8.05
C LEU A 289 -29.00 14.61 7.97
#